data_AF-A0A101VK45-F1
#
_entry.id   AF-A0A101VK45-F1
#
_cell.length_a   1.000
_cell.length_b   1.000
_cell.length_c   1.000
_cell.angle_alpha   90.00
_cell.angle_beta   90.00
_cell.angle_gamma   90.00
#
_symmetry.space_group_name_H-M   'P 1'
#
loop_
_entity.id
_entity.type
_entity.pdbx_description
1 polymer ?
#
loop_
_entity_poly.entity_id
_entity_poly.type
_entity_poly.pdbx_seq_one_letter_code
_entity_poly.pdbx_strand_id
1 'polypeptide(L)'
;MIVTIFEADTLIGSAEIFALDPPMGVAMAKFRPAPAYDVERHANVVDGDYVADRGDILRIELPGGIRLRSQAISIQDWPALGEFELHILGILEPDFDELFKDHPDYRAYYDLDLSDEQRAEKQRVLTAHRRRRLLKEWSILGVLVASIAGSIILFA
;
A
#
# COMPACT_ATOMS: atom_id res chain seq x y z
N MET A 1 12.03 5.72 8.74
CA MET A 1 12.02 5.18 10.12
C MET A 1 12.56 3.76 10.10
N ILE A 2 13.37 3.34 11.07
CA ILE A 2 13.88 1.96 11.15
C ILE A 2 13.17 1.21 12.27
N VAL A 3 12.77 -0.04 12.00
CA VAL A 3 12.16 -0.97 12.97
C VAL A 3 12.95 -2.27 13.04
N THR A 4 12.82 -2.99 14.14
CA THR A 4 13.42 -4.32 14.34
C THR A 4 12.33 -5.40 14.38
N ILE A 5 12.65 -6.58 13.87
CA ILE A 5 11.72 -7.69 13.69
C ILE A 5 12.25 -8.89 14.44
N PHE A 6 11.39 -9.52 15.24
CA PHE A 6 11.72 -10.64 16.11
C PHE A 6 10.77 -11.82 15.91
N GLU A 7 11.27 -13.03 16.12
CA GLU A 7 10.50 -14.23 16.46
C GLU A 7 10.77 -14.51 17.94
N ALA A 8 9.75 -14.38 18.79
CA ALA A 8 9.90 -14.31 20.24
C ALA A 8 10.98 -13.27 20.65
N ASP A 9 12.12 -13.72 21.18
CA ASP A 9 13.27 -12.91 21.60
C ASP A 9 14.44 -12.93 20.60
N THR A 10 14.30 -13.64 19.48
CA THR A 10 15.35 -13.77 18.47
C THR A 10 15.21 -12.69 17.42
N LEU A 11 16.25 -11.89 17.20
CA LEU A 11 16.28 -10.88 16.15
C LEU A 11 16.32 -11.56 14.78
N ILE A 12 15.29 -11.33 13.98
CA ILE A 12 15.14 -11.87 12.62
C ILE A 12 15.57 -10.84 11.57
N GLY A 13 15.50 -9.54 11.87
CA GLY A 13 16.06 -8.51 10.98
C GLY A 13 15.70 -7.09 11.38
N SER A 14 16.03 -6.16 10.49
CA SER A 14 15.64 -4.75 10.60
C SER A 14 15.00 -4.29 9.31
N ALA A 15 14.09 -3.32 9.37
CA ALA A 15 13.45 -2.79 8.19
C ALA A 15 13.41 -1.26 8.20
N GLU A 16 13.65 -0.66 7.04
CA GLU A 16 13.61 0.78 6.85
C GLU A 16 12.36 1.16 6.04
N ILE A 17 11.40 1.80 6.72
CA ILE A 17 10.14 2.24 6.11
C ILE A 17 10.44 3.34 5.10
N PHE A 18 9.98 3.12 3.87
CA PHE A 18 10.24 4.00 2.72
C PHE A 18 8.97 4.44 1.99
N ALA A 19 7.87 3.70 2.13
CA ALA A 19 6.60 4.03 1.49
C ALA A 19 5.42 3.75 2.42
N LEU A 20 4.33 4.50 2.23
CA LEU A 20 3.08 4.33 2.96
C LEU A 20 1.89 4.26 2.02
N ASP A 21 0.85 3.55 2.46
CA ASP A 21 -0.52 3.70 1.96
C ASP A 21 -1.40 4.14 3.14
N PRO A 22 -1.49 5.47 3.39
CA PRO A 22 -2.21 6.03 4.53
C PRO A 22 -3.67 5.59 4.70
N PRO A 23 -4.53 5.59 3.66
CA PRO A 23 -5.93 5.18 3.83
C PRO A 23 -6.10 3.72 4.25
N MET A 24 -5.09 2.88 4.05
CA MET A 24 -5.09 1.47 4.45
C MET A 24 -4.29 1.21 5.73
N GLY A 25 -3.63 2.23 6.30
CA GLY A 25 -2.76 2.09 7.47
C GLY A 25 -1.58 1.15 7.20
N VAL A 26 -1.04 1.17 5.99
CA VAL A 26 0.04 0.28 5.54
C VAL A 26 1.36 1.02 5.47
N ALA A 27 2.43 0.35 5.91
CA ALA A 27 3.81 0.79 5.69
C ALA A 27 4.61 -0.30 4.96
N MET A 28 5.35 0.10 3.94
CA MET A 28 6.32 -0.74 3.24
C MET A 28 7.74 -0.36 3.65
N ALA A 29 8.56 -1.37 3.91
CA ALA A 29 9.91 -1.20 4.39
C ALA A 29 10.90 -2.11 3.66
N LYS A 30 12.12 -1.61 3.43
CA LYS A 30 13.23 -2.42 2.94
C LYS A 30 13.73 -3.30 4.08
N PHE A 31 13.58 -4.60 3.95
CA PHE A 31 13.99 -5.56 4.98
C PHE A 31 15.46 -5.94 4.81
N ARG A 32 16.16 -6.06 5.94
CA ARG A 32 17.55 -6.50 6.03
C ARG A 32 17.58 -7.69 6.99
N PRO A 33 17.66 -8.93 6.48
CA PRO A 33 17.63 -10.12 7.32
C PRO A 33 18.84 -10.19 8.24
N ALA A 34 18.63 -10.65 9.47
CA ALA A 34 19.67 -11.04 10.41
C ALA A 34 20.04 -12.52 10.20
N PRO A 35 21.14 -13.02 10.79
CA PRO A 35 21.55 -14.42 10.62
C PRO A 35 20.51 -15.47 11.04
N ALA A 36 19.55 -15.11 11.90
CA ALA A 36 18.49 -16.00 12.35
C ALA A 36 17.26 -16.01 11.41
N TYR A 37 17.26 -15.20 10.34
CA TYR A 37 16.22 -15.24 9.33
C TYR A 37 16.26 -16.55 8.54
N ASP A 38 15.07 -17.13 8.35
CA ASP A 38 14.83 -18.37 7.64
C ASP A 38 13.63 -18.16 6.72
N VAL A 39 13.87 -18.26 5.41
CA VAL A 39 12.86 -18.01 4.38
C VAL A 39 11.63 -18.92 4.53
N GLU A 40 11.80 -20.20 4.86
CA GLU A 40 10.68 -21.15 4.94
C GLU A 40 9.79 -20.87 6.15
N ARG A 41 10.38 -20.31 7.21
CA ARG A 41 9.70 -19.96 8.47
C ARG A 41 9.12 -18.57 8.47
N HIS A 42 9.77 -17.59 7.84
CA HIS A 42 9.47 -16.17 8.03
C HIS A 42 8.88 -15.49 6.80
N ALA A 43 9.14 -15.98 5.59
CA ALA A 43 8.62 -15.36 4.37
C ALA A 43 7.17 -15.77 4.12
N ASN A 44 6.32 -14.79 3.81
CA ASN A 44 4.96 -15.03 3.34
C ASN A 44 4.92 -15.27 1.84
N VAL A 45 5.85 -14.65 1.12
CA VAL A 45 5.99 -14.71 -0.33
C VAL A 45 7.45 -14.92 -0.69
N VAL A 46 7.71 -15.80 -1.67
CA VAL A 46 9.04 -16.06 -2.21
C VAL A 46 8.98 -15.92 -3.73
N ASP A 47 9.79 -15.02 -4.29
CA ASP A 47 9.83 -14.70 -5.73
C ASP A 47 8.43 -14.45 -6.35
N GLY A 48 7.52 -13.88 -5.58
CA GLY A 48 6.16 -13.51 -5.99
C GLY A 48 5.10 -14.59 -5.73
N ASP A 49 5.51 -15.79 -5.35
CA ASP A 49 4.59 -16.87 -4.99
C ASP A 49 4.24 -16.79 -3.49
N TYR A 50 2.94 -16.70 -3.19
CA TYR A 50 2.46 -16.79 -1.82
C TYR A 50 2.65 -18.21 -1.28
N VAL A 51 3.44 -18.34 -0.22
CA VAL A 51 3.78 -19.64 0.38
C VAL A 51 2.93 -19.94 1.61
N ALA A 52 2.76 -18.98 2.52
CA ALA A 52 2.01 -19.15 3.77
C ALA A 52 1.80 -17.81 4.49
N ASP A 53 0.92 -17.80 5.49
CA ASP A 53 0.92 -16.72 6.49
C ASP A 53 1.94 -17.06 7.58
N ARG A 54 2.91 -16.16 7.77
CA ARG A 54 4.00 -16.26 8.76
C ARG A 54 4.03 -15.09 9.74
N GLY A 55 3.10 -14.15 9.62
CA GLY A 55 3.14 -12.89 10.38
C GLY A 55 2.85 -13.04 11.87
N ASP A 56 2.16 -14.11 12.26
CA ASP A 56 1.67 -14.35 13.62
C ASP A 56 2.77 -14.67 14.63
N ILE A 57 3.87 -15.29 14.18
CA ILE A 57 5.06 -15.56 14.98
C ILE A 57 6.01 -14.36 15.08
N LEU A 58 5.74 -13.30 14.32
CA LEU A 58 6.60 -12.13 14.21
C LEU A 58 6.15 -10.98 15.12
N ARG A 59 7.12 -10.21 15.56
CA ARG A 59 6.94 -9.02 16.39
C ARG A 59 7.79 -7.89 15.87
N ILE A 60 7.21 -6.71 15.74
CA ILE A 60 7.92 -5.50 15.34
C ILE A 60 8.14 -4.62 16.57
N GLU A 61 9.34 -4.06 16.69
CA GLU A 61 9.68 -3.03 17.64
C GLU A 61 10.16 -1.76 16.93
N LEU A 62 9.70 -0.62 17.44
CA LEU A 62 10.23 0.70 17.13
C LEU A 62 11.56 0.94 17.88
N PRO A 63 12.33 1.99 17.51
CA PRO A 63 13.48 2.40 18.29
C PRO A 63 13.09 2.62 19.77
N GLY A 64 13.88 2.05 20.68
CA GLY A 64 13.57 2.07 22.12
C GLY A 64 12.74 0.88 22.62
N GLY A 65 12.47 -0.12 21.77
CA GLY A 65 11.83 -1.39 22.17
C GLY A 65 10.31 -1.30 22.29
N ILE A 66 9.69 -0.20 21.82
CA ILE A 66 8.24 -0.05 21.83
C ILE A 66 7.64 -1.01 20.81
N ARG A 67 6.74 -1.89 21.24
CA ARG A 67 6.08 -2.83 20.34
C ARG A 67 5.15 -2.10 19.39
N LEU A 68 5.29 -2.37 18.09
CA LEU A 68 4.32 -1.99 17.08
C LEU A 68 3.33 -3.13 16.90
N ARG A 69 2.03 -2.81 17.00
CA ARG A 69 0.92 -3.72 16.72
C ARG A 69 0.31 -3.37 15.39
N SER A 70 0.11 -4.38 14.56
CA SER A 70 -0.57 -4.30 13.27
C SER A 70 -1.54 -5.47 13.13
N GLN A 71 -2.39 -5.44 12.11
CA GLN A 71 -3.27 -6.56 11.78
C GLN A 71 -2.49 -7.74 11.18
N ALA A 72 -1.49 -7.44 10.35
CA ALA A 72 -0.61 -8.45 9.79
C ALA A 72 0.81 -7.90 9.55
N ILE A 73 1.75 -8.84 9.47
CA ILE A 73 3.14 -8.62 9.08
C ILE A 73 3.40 -9.57 7.93
N SER A 74 3.92 -9.07 6.82
CA SER A 74 4.23 -9.89 5.66
C SER A 74 5.66 -9.63 5.20
N ILE A 75 6.50 -10.66 5.18
CA ILE A 75 7.83 -10.59 4.56
C ILE A 75 7.72 -11.11 3.12
N GLN A 76 8.19 -10.29 2.18
CA GLN A 76 8.28 -10.59 0.75
C GLN A 76 9.76 -10.81 0.42
N ASP A 77 10.14 -12.06 0.16
CA ASP A 77 11.51 -12.46 -0.14
C ASP A 77 11.68 -12.63 -1.65
N TRP A 78 12.62 -11.91 -2.25
CA TRP A 78 12.91 -11.97 -3.68
C TRP A 78 14.37 -12.41 -3.88
N PRO A 79 14.71 -13.66 -3.56
CA PRO A 79 16.10 -14.12 -3.61
C PRO A 79 16.67 -14.06 -5.04
N ALA A 80 15.84 -14.18 -6.08
CA ALA A 80 16.28 -14.01 -7.46
C ALA A 80 16.77 -12.58 -7.78
N LEU A 81 16.28 -11.59 -7.03
CA LEU A 81 16.66 -10.17 -7.16
C LEU A 81 17.61 -9.70 -6.05
N GLY A 82 17.78 -10.49 -4.99
CA GLY A 82 18.48 -10.07 -3.78
C GLY A 82 17.75 -8.96 -3.03
N GLU A 83 16.42 -8.90 -3.17
CA GLU A 83 15.58 -7.87 -2.58
C GLU A 83 14.67 -8.46 -1.50
N PHE A 84 14.41 -7.69 -0.46
CA PHE A 84 13.55 -8.11 0.65
C PHE A 84 12.69 -6.93 1.09
N GLU A 85 11.39 -7.18 1.24
CA GLU A 85 10.46 -6.19 1.74
C GLU A 85 9.69 -6.70 2.96
N LEU A 86 9.39 -5.78 3.86
CA LEU A 86 8.47 -5.98 4.97
C LEU A 86 7.26 -5.09 4.73
N HIS A 87 6.08 -5.69 4.71
CA HIS A 87 4.80 -5.00 4.63
C HIS A 87 4.13 -5.10 6.00
N ILE A 88 3.82 -3.96 6.59
CA ILE A 88 3.15 -3.84 7.88
C ILE A 88 1.73 -3.37 7.59
N LEU A 89 0.74 -4.24 7.80
CA LEU A 89 -0.62 -4.03 7.34
C LEU A 89 -1.54 -3.67 8.49
N GLY A 90 -2.25 -2.54 8.37
CA GLY A 90 -3.22 -2.08 9.36
C GLY A 90 -2.56 -1.83 10.72
N ILE A 91 -1.64 -0.87 10.79
CA ILE A 91 -0.97 -0.47 12.03
C ILE A 91 -2.01 0.09 13.02
N LEU A 92 -2.00 -0.42 14.25
CA LEU A 92 -2.98 -0.11 15.29
C LEU A 92 -2.36 0.70 16.44
N GLU A 93 -1.18 0.28 16.91
CA GLU A 93 -0.48 0.91 18.03
C GLU A 93 1.05 0.90 17.81
N PRO A 94 1.77 2.00 18.08
CA PRO A 94 1.24 3.35 18.27
C PRO A 94 0.39 3.83 17.09
N ASP A 95 -0.37 4.91 17.31
CA ASP A 95 -1.27 5.47 16.31
C ASP A 95 -0.53 5.78 15.00
N PHE A 96 -1.12 5.38 13.86
CA PHE A 96 -0.50 5.50 12.55
C PHE A 96 -0.27 6.95 12.16
N ASP A 97 -1.26 7.83 12.39
CA ASP A 97 -1.18 9.23 12.02
C ASP A 97 -0.08 9.92 12.83
N GLU A 98 0.01 9.65 14.13
CA GLU A 98 1.09 10.17 14.97
C GLU A 98 2.47 9.66 14.57
N LEU A 99 2.59 8.39 14.16
CA LEU A 99 3.86 7.81 13.70
C LEU A 99 4.34 8.42 12.38
N PHE A 100 3.42 8.78 11.48
CA PHE A 100 3.73 9.07 10.09
C PHE A 100 3.33 10.45 9.59
N LYS A 101 2.80 11.35 10.43
CA LYS A 101 2.39 12.71 10.03
C LYS A 101 3.44 13.54 9.27
N ASP A 102 4.72 13.26 9.52
CA ASP A 102 5.84 13.94 8.87
C ASP A 102 6.39 13.18 7.65
N HIS A 103 5.89 11.97 7.36
CA HIS A 103 6.31 11.18 6.21
C HIS A 103 5.79 11.80 4.90
N PRO A 104 6.61 11.91 3.84
CA PRO A 104 6.19 12.52 2.56
C PRO A 104 4.90 11.93 1.99
N ASP A 105 4.75 10.61 1.97
CA ASP A 105 3.54 9.96 1.45
C ASP A 105 2.28 10.28 2.26
N TYR A 106 2.40 10.38 3.58
CA TYR A 106 1.29 10.77 4.45
C TYR A 106 0.85 12.21 4.14
N ARG A 107 1.82 13.12 4.10
CA ARG A 107 1.57 14.54 3.82
C ARG A 107 1.00 14.76 2.42
N ALA A 108 1.52 14.02 1.43
CA ALA A 108 1.05 14.06 0.05
C ALA A 108 -0.38 13.53 -0.09
N TYR A 109 -0.73 12.46 0.62
CA TYR A 109 -2.08 11.90 0.59
C TYR A 109 -3.12 12.89 1.14
N TYR A 110 -2.82 13.53 2.28
CA TYR A 110 -3.73 14.48 2.94
C TYR A 110 -3.58 15.93 2.45
N ASP A 111 -2.80 16.18 1.40
CA ASP A 111 -2.56 17.51 0.84
C ASP A 111 -2.08 18.55 1.88
N LEU A 112 -1.31 18.10 2.89
CA LEU A 112 -0.85 18.92 4.01
C LEU A 112 0.15 20.01 3.59
N ASP A 113 0.84 19.78 2.47
CA ASP A 113 1.80 20.72 1.89
C ASP A 113 1.19 21.64 0.82
N LEU A 114 -0.10 21.49 0.50
CA LEU A 114 -0.76 22.32 -0.49
C LEU A 114 -1.37 23.57 0.15
N SER A 115 -1.23 24.71 -0.54
CA SER A 115 -2.01 25.93 -0.28
C SER A 115 -3.49 25.73 -0.63
N ASP A 116 -4.36 26.58 -0.10
CA ASP A 116 -5.79 26.53 -0.42
C ASP A 116 -6.07 26.70 -1.93
N GLU A 117 -5.27 27.52 -2.61
CA GLU A 117 -5.35 27.69 -4.07
C GLU A 117 -4.97 26.40 -4.81
N GLN A 118 -3.89 25.74 -4.38
CA GLN A 118 -3.44 24.47 -4.96
C GLN A 118 -4.47 23.35 -4.72
N ARG A 119 -5.07 23.28 -3.52
CA ARG A 119 -6.15 22.32 -3.24
C ARG A 119 -7.39 22.59 -4.09
N ALA A 120 -7.77 23.85 -4.26
CA ALA A 120 -8.89 24.25 -5.10
C ALA A 120 -8.66 23.85 -6.57
N GLU A 121 -7.45 24.06 -7.08
CA GLU A 121 -7.10 23.68 -8.45
C GLU A 121 -7.07 22.16 -8.65
N LYS A 122 -6.48 21.41 -7.71
CA LYS A 122 -6.53 19.94 -7.72
C LYS A 122 -7.97 19.44 -7.80
N GLN A 123 -8.87 20.01 -6.99
CA GLN A 123 -10.28 19.64 -6.99
C GLN A 123 -11.00 19.97 -8.30
N ARG A 124 -10.68 21.12 -8.93
CA ARG A 124 -11.19 21.48 -10.25
C ARG A 124 -10.75 20.51 -11.33
N VAL A 125 -9.46 20.15 -11.36
CA VAL A 125 -8.88 19.19 -12.29
C VAL A 125 -9.56 17.83 -12.15
N LEU A 126 -9.68 17.31 -10.93
CA LEU A 126 -10.36 16.03 -10.65
C LEU A 126 -11.82 16.05 -11.14
N THR A 127 -12.54 17.14 -10.88
CA THR A 127 -13.93 17.31 -11.32
C THR A 127 -14.04 17.36 -12.85
N ALA A 128 -13.13 18.06 -13.52
CA ALA A 128 -13.08 18.14 -14.98
C ALA A 128 -12.79 16.76 -15.62
N HIS A 129 -11.84 16.00 -15.06
CA HIS A 129 -11.56 14.63 -15.51
C HIS A 129 -12.77 13.71 -15.35
N ARG A 130 -13.47 13.78 -14.20
CA ARG A 130 -14.69 13.00 -13.97
C ARG A 130 -15.78 13.32 -15.00
N ARG A 131 -16.01 14.60 -15.28
CA ARG A 131 -16.97 15.05 -16.31
C ARG A 131 -16.60 14.53 -17.69
N ARG A 132 -15.33 14.62 -18.09
CA ARG A 132 -14.84 14.09 -19.38
C ARG A 132 -15.05 12.58 -19.49
N ARG A 133 -14.78 11.82 -18.41
CA ARG A 133 -14.98 10.37 -18.39
C ARG A 133 -16.45 10.00 -18.59
N LEU A 134 -17.35 10.64 -17.85
CA LEU A 134 -18.80 10.44 -17.99
C LEU A 134 -19.26 10.76 -19.42
N LEU A 135 -18.88 11.91 -19.98
CA LEU A 135 -19.24 12.27 -21.36
C LEU A 135 -18.79 11.22 -22.38
N LYS A 136 -17.60 10.63 -22.19
CA LYS A 136 -17.11 9.54 -23.04
C LYS A 136 -17.94 8.26 -22.88
N GLU A 137 -18.26 7.86 -21.65
CA GLU A 137 -19.12 6.70 -21.37
C GLU A 137 -20.52 6.86 -21.99
N TRP A 138 -21.15 8.03 -21.84
CA TRP A 138 -22.45 8.35 -22.45
C TRP A 138 -22.40 8.39 -23.98
N SER A 139 -21.29 8.88 -24.56
CA SER A 139 -21.10 8.90 -26.02
C SER A 139 -20.98 7.48 -26.58
N ILE A 140 -20.27 6.58 -25.90
CA ILE A 140 -20.18 5.16 -26.27
C ILE A 140 -21.55 4.48 -26.18
N LEU A 141 -22.29 4.73 -25.10
CA LEU A 141 -23.65 4.19 -24.94
C LEU A 141 -24.60 4.70 -26.04
N GLY A 142 -24.52 6.00 -26.38
CA GLY A 142 -25.31 6.60 -27.45
C GLY A 142 -25.04 5.98 -28.82
N VAL A 143 -23.77 5.69 -29.14
CA VAL A 143 -23.39 5.01 -30.39
C VAL A 143 -23.93 3.56 -30.42
N LEU A 144 -23.87 2.84 -29.31
CA LEU A 144 -24.40 1.47 -29.22
C LEU A 144 -25.92 1.43 -29.41
N VAL A 145 -26.67 2.33 -28.75
CA VAL A 145 -28.12 2.43 -28.89
C VAL A 145 -28.51 2.80 -30.33
N ALA A 146 -27.79 3.75 -30.95
CA ALA A 146 -28.03 4.13 -32.35
C ALA A 146 -27.76 2.97 -33.33
N SER A 147 -26.74 2.15 -33.07
CA SER A 147 -26.40 0.99 -33.91
C SER A 147 -27.44 -0.13 -33.83
N ILE A 148 -28.01 -0.37 -32.64
CA ILE A 148 -29.10 -1.33 -32.44
C ILE A 148 -30.39 -0.83 -33.11
N ALA A 149 -30.73 0.45 -32.94
CA ALA A 149 -31.91 1.03 -33.59
C ALA A 149 -31.80 1.04 -35.12
N GLY A 150 -30.62 1.34 -35.68
CA GLY A 150 -30.36 1.27 -37.12
C GLY A 150 -30.49 -0.14 -37.69
N SER A 151 -30.13 -1.16 -36.90
CA SER A 151 -30.26 -2.56 -37.29
C SER A 151 -31.71 -3.04 -37.27
N ILE A 152 -32.57 -2.49 -36.42
CA ILE A 152 -34.01 -2.82 -36.38
C ILE A 152 -34.79 -2.21 -37.55
N ILE A 153 -34.37 -1.04 -38.05
CA ILE A 153 -35.04 -0.36 -39.17
C ILE A 153 -34.72 -1.01 -40.54
N LEU A 154 -33.59 -1.73 -40.66
CA LEU A 154 -33.19 -2.39 -41.90
C LEU A 154 -33.83 -3.78 -42.13
N PHE A 155 -34.62 -4.29 -41.17
CA PHE A 155 -35.30 -5.60 -41.25
C PHE A 155 -36.83 -5.52 -41.06
N ALA A 156 -37.42 -4.33 -41.15
CA ALA A 156 -38.87 -4.10 -41.17
C ALA A 156 -39.31 -3.57 -42.54
#